data_AF-F9DTJ6-F1
#
_entry.id   AF-F9DTJ6-F1
#
_cell.length_a   1.000
_cell.length_b   1.000
_cell.length_c   1.000
_cell.angle_alpha   90.00
_cell.angle_beta   90.00
_cell.angle_gamma   90.00
#
_symmetry.space_group_name_H-M   'P 1'
#
loop_
_entity.id
_entity.type
_entity.pdbx_description
1 polymer ?
#
loop_
_entity_poly.entity_id
_entity_poly.type
_entity_poly.pdbx_seq_one_letter_code
_entity_poly.pdbx_strand_id
1 'polypeptide(L)'
;MQNTSTELKRELRKQKREEAYILRSIRESLAYDLLHGNIKNAKEIWERSQLAELPLIPNTVLFISIDNFSRLVENKGEMWKNALREEVLQAIRECNLQYESLKVLVTQEKYAILLALPVQIEEKNYKALSVEYAEKIRAEINQKTEYTVTIGIGNYYEDARNLHLSFREGEQAQTYRLFSTENSIIHIDDLDIFETTEYYDFKVRIQSITEKFSLGDIKAVLHRWEEIYDSIVKHVHIKPEEFRLQVLDLLFSLSKSAIQNGASPKNMMPLQIKHAKELHDLETLAEIDKWVRTIINEYNLQVNEGHNEQSLKSVQEILQYIEEHFQEEIGLETVAAQVNLSPNYVSAIFKQTTGSSFSYYVTDRRMKKAKHLLEDFNMTVYEIAETIGYSSSQYFSRVFKNHVGMTPSAYRNSLHSTKY
;
A
#
# COMPACT_ATOMS: atom_id res chain seq x y z
N MET A 1 -22.67 28.15 61.82
CA MET A 1 -23.63 27.26 61.11
C MET A 1 -23.46 27.26 59.59
N GLN A 2 -23.01 28.35 58.92
CA GLN A 2 -22.78 28.35 57.46
C GLN A 2 -21.51 27.60 56.98
N ASN A 3 -20.42 27.57 57.75
CA ASN A 3 -19.20 26.82 57.38
C ASN A 3 -19.41 25.29 57.36
N THR A 4 -20.13 24.77 58.35
CA THR A 4 -20.40 23.33 58.51
C THR A 4 -21.24 22.75 57.36
N SER A 5 -22.19 23.52 56.83
CA SER A 5 -23.01 23.12 55.67
C SER A 5 -22.20 23.05 54.36
N THR A 6 -21.15 23.87 54.26
CA THR A 6 -20.31 23.96 53.06
C THR A 6 -19.24 22.87 53.04
N GLU A 7 -18.69 22.52 54.21
CA GLU A 7 -17.83 21.34 54.41
C GLU A 7 -18.59 20.04 54.17
N LEU A 8 -19.80 19.87 54.71
CA LEU A 8 -20.63 18.68 54.50
C LEU A 8 -20.95 18.46 53.01
N LYS A 9 -21.27 19.54 52.27
CA LYS A 9 -21.48 19.49 50.81
C LYS A 9 -20.23 19.11 50.03
N ARG A 10 -19.04 19.54 50.50
CA ARG A 10 -17.76 19.20 49.88
C ARG A 10 -17.40 17.73 50.13
N GLU A 11 -17.65 17.24 51.33
CA GLU A 11 -17.40 15.85 51.75
C GLU A 11 -18.32 14.87 51.02
N LEU A 12 -19.62 15.19 50.93
CA LEU A 12 -20.59 14.42 50.13
C LEU A 12 -20.23 14.38 48.63
N ARG A 13 -19.73 15.49 48.07
CA ARG A 13 -19.25 15.53 46.67
C ARG A 13 -17.99 14.67 46.48
N LYS A 14 -17.12 14.60 47.48
CA LYS A 14 -15.91 13.76 47.44
C LYS A 14 -16.29 12.28 47.49
N GLN A 15 -17.17 11.90 48.41
CA GLN A 15 -17.68 10.53 48.54
C GLN A 15 -18.38 10.07 47.25
N LYS A 16 -19.27 10.88 46.67
CA LYS A 16 -19.93 10.55 45.40
C LYS A 16 -18.96 10.36 44.23
N ARG A 17 -17.86 11.13 44.20
CA ARG A 17 -16.81 10.96 43.18
C ARG A 17 -16.05 9.65 43.37
N GLU A 18 -15.80 9.28 44.62
CA GLU A 18 -15.10 8.04 44.99
C GLU A 18 -15.95 6.80 44.69
N GLU A 19 -17.23 6.83 45.05
CA GLU A 19 -18.21 5.80 44.68
C GLU A 19 -18.34 5.64 43.16
N ALA A 20 -18.47 6.74 42.42
CA ALA A 20 -18.52 6.70 40.95
C ALA A 20 -17.24 6.15 40.32
N TYR A 21 -16.07 6.45 40.90
CA TYR A 21 -14.79 5.91 40.46
C TYR A 21 -14.70 4.40 40.69
N ILE A 22 -15.10 3.93 41.88
CA ILE A 22 -15.12 2.51 42.22
C ILE A 22 -16.08 1.74 41.29
N LEU A 23 -17.31 2.23 41.12
CA LEU A 23 -18.29 1.62 40.23
C LEU A 23 -17.77 1.51 38.80
N ARG A 24 -17.17 2.60 38.28
CA ARG A 24 -16.55 2.61 36.95
C ARG A 24 -15.44 1.56 36.84
N SER A 25 -14.55 1.48 37.82
CA SER A 25 -13.44 0.52 37.83
C SER A 25 -13.95 -0.93 37.86
N ILE A 26 -14.99 -1.22 38.63
CA ILE A 26 -15.63 -2.54 38.67
C ILE A 26 -16.25 -2.90 37.32
N ARG A 27 -16.98 -1.95 36.70
CA ARG A 27 -17.59 -2.13 35.38
C ARG A 27 -16.54 -2.39 34.30
N GLU A 28 -15.46 -1.61 34.26
CA GLU A 28 -14.35 -1.76 33.31
C GLU A 28 -13.66 -3.12 33.49
N SER A 29 -13.35 -3.50 34.74
CA SER A 29 -12.72 -4.79 35.03
C SER A 29 -13.62 -5.98 34.69
N LEU A 30 -14.92 -5.92 35.02
CA LEU A 30 -15.88 -6.97 34.69
C LEU A 30 -16.02 -7.15 33.18
N ALA A 31 -16.17 -6.05 32.45
CA ALA A 31 -16.26 -6.10 31.00
C ALA A 31 -14.98 -6.68 30.37
N TYR A 32 -13.79 -6.25 30.83
CA TYR A 32 -12.52 -6.82 30.34
C TYR A 32 -12.48 -8.34 30.53
N ASP A 33 -12.83 -8.84 31.71
CA ASP A 33 -12.75 -10.26 32.01
C ASP A 33 -13.80 -11.09 31.25
N LEU A 34 -14.98 -10.52 30.97
CA LEU A 34 -16.01 -11.15 30.14
C LEU A 34 -15.61 -11.20 28.65
N LEU A 35 -15.03 -10.12 28.12
CA LEU A 35 -14.59 -10.06 26.71
C LEU A 35 -13.41 -11.00 26.42
N HIS A 36 -12.57 -11.28 27.41
CA HIS A 36 -11.38 -12.15 27.25
C HIS A 36 -11.57 -13.56 27.82
N GLY A 37 -12.74 -13.87 28.40
CA GLY A 37 -13.03 -15.21 28.93
C GLY A 37 -12.20 -15.57 30.18
N ASN A 38 -11.81 -14.57 30.98
CA ASN A 38 -10.97 -14.78 32.17
C ASN A 38 -11.76 -15.40 33.34
N ILE A 39 -13.08 -15.19 33.39
CA ILE A 39 -13.94 -15.68 34.48
C ILE A 39 -14.46 -17.08 34.17
N LYS A 40 -14.03 -18.07 34.94
CA LYS A 40 -14.46 -19.48 34.79
C LYS A 40 -15.68 -19.83 35.64
N ASN A 41 -15.93 -19.05 36.70
CA ASN A 41 -16.96 -19.31 37.69
C ASN A 41 -18.17 -18.38 37.48
N ALA A 42 -19.34 -18.95 37.18
CA ALA A 42 -20.58 -18.18 36.99
C ALA A 42 -21.00 -17.39 38.25
N LYS A 43 -20.66 -17.89 39.46
CA LYS A 43 -20.94 -17.18 40.72
C LYS A 43 -20.19 -15.85 40.80
N GLU A 44 -18.94 -15.84 40.35
CA GLU A 44 -18.12 -14.62 40.32
C GLU A 44 -18.71 -13.58 39.36
N ILE A 45 -19.16 -14.00 38.17
CA ILE A 45 -19.85 -13.12 37.22
C ILE A 45 -21.07 -12.48 37.86
N TRP A 46 -21.89 -13.29 38.56
CA TRP A 46 -23.08 -12.80 39.25
C TRP A 46 -22.74 -11.80 40.36
N GLU A 47 -21.80 -12.13 41.25
CA GLU A 47 -21.37 -11.23 42.36
C GLU A 47 -20.84 -9.90 41.82
N ARG A 48 -19.99 -9.93 40.78
CA ARG A 48 -19.45 -8.73 40.15
C ARG A 48 -20.49 -7.93 39.38
N SER A 49 -21.49 -8.59 38.77
CA SER A 49 -22.60 -7.91 38.10
C SER A 49 -23.47 -7.14 39.10
N GLN A 50 -23.69 -7.67 40.30
CA GLN A 50 -24.38 -6.96 41.39
C GLN A 50 -23.58 -5.72 41.84
N LEU A 51 -22.26 -5.87 42.05
CA LEU A 51 -21.37 -4.75 42.39
C LEU A 51 -21.27 -3.70 41.28
N ALA A 52 -21.44 -4.11 40.03
CA ALA A 52 -21.49 -3.24 38.84
C ALA A 52 -22.87 -2.58 38.63
N GLU A 53 -23.84 -2.84 39.51
CA GLU A 53 -25.23 -2.36 39.41
C GLU A 53 -25.90 -2.76 38.09
N LEU A 54 -25.61 -3.98 37.60
CA LEU A 54 -26.22 -4.52 36.39
C LEU A 54 -27.48 -5.32 36.75
N PRO A 55 -28.67 -4.93 36.25
CA PRO A 55 -29.91 -5.66 36.52
C PRO A 55 -29.94 -7.03 35.82
N LEU A 56 -29.23 -7.16 34.70
CA LEU A 56 -29.12 -8.37 33.90
C LEU A 56 -27.65 -8.60 33.51
N ILE A 57 -27.24 -9.87 33.39
CA ILE A 57 -25.90 -10.22 32.97
C ILE A 57 -25.80 -10.09 31.43
N PRO A 58 -24.77 -9.44 30.89
CA PRO A 58 -24.62 -9.30 29.45
C PRO A 58 -24.47 -10.64 28.71
N ASN A 59 -25.06 -10.73 27.52
CA ASN A 59 -25.17 -11.95 26.71
C ASN A 59 -24.93 -11.75 25.21
N THR A 60 -24.80 -10.49 24.76
CA THR A 60 -24.49 -10.14 23.37
C THR A 60 -23.51 -8.97 23.35
N VAL A 61 -22.59 -8.94 22.38
CA VAL A 61 -21.63 -7.84 22.21
C VAL A 61 -21.87 -7.13 20.89
N LEU A 62 -21.97 -5.80 20.96
CA LEU A 62 -21.82 -4.91 19.80
C LEU A 62 -20.38 -4.40 19.75
N PHE A 63 -19.73 -4.57 18.61
CA PHE A 63 -18.37 -4.11 18.36
C PHE A 63 -18.38 -2.96 17.37
N ILE A 64 -18.07 -1.76 17.85
CA ILE A 64 -18.20 -0.50 17.11
C ILE A 64 -16.82 -0.04 16.68
N SER A 65 -16.65 0.32 15.42
CA SER A 65 -15.47 1.05 14.93
C SER A 65 -15.90 2.35 14.29
N ILE A 66 -15.13 3.41 14.54
CA ILE A 66 -15.23 4.66 13.80
C ILE A 66 -14.78 4.40 12.37
N ASP A 67 -15.56 4.83 11.39
CA ASP A 67 -15.21 4.69 9.97
C ASP A 67 -14.15 5.71 9.57
N ASN A 68 -13.25 5.33 8.65
CA ASN A 68 -12.20 6.19 8.13
C ASN A 68 -11.28 6.80 9.21
N PHE A 69 -11.16 6.17 10.38
CA PHE A 69 -10.44 6.76 11.51
C PHE A 69 -9.00 7.17 11.15
N SER A 70 -8.25 6.28 10.50
CA SER A 70 -6.88 6.53 10.04
C SER A 70 -6.75 7.79 9.15
N ARG A 71 -7.76 8.06 8.30
CA ARG A 71 -7.81 9.26 7.45
C ARG A 71 -8.24 10.50 8.21
N LEU A 72 -9.24 10.38 9.07
CA LEU A 72 -9.73 11.48 9.89
C LEU A 72 -8.60 12.05 10.76
N VAL A 73 -7.74 11.18 11.29
CA VAL A 73 -6.61 11.55 12.15
C VAL A 73 -5.31 11.81 11.40
N GLU A 74 -5.29 11.71 10.06
CA GLU A 74 -4.09 11.91 9.27
C GLU A 74 -3.54 13.33 9.48
N ASN A 75 -2.25 13.44 9.81
CA ASN A 75 -1.59 14.70 10.16
C ASN A 75 -2.22 15.46 11.35
N LYS A 76 -3.03 14.80 12.18
CA LYS A 76 -3.61 15.39 13.40
C LYS A 76 -2.79 15.05 14.64
N GLY A 77 -2.69 15.99 15.57
CA GLY A 77 -2.05 15.79 16.87
C GLY A 77 -2.93 14.99 17.84
N GLU A 78 -2.32 14.45 18.91
CA GLU A 78 -2.99 13.56 19.87
C GLU A 78 -4.23 14.17 20.53
N MET A 79 -4.22 15.48 20.83
CA MET A 79 -5.40 16.15 21.40
C MET A 79 -6.62 16.08 20.49
N TRP A 80 -6.43 16.18 19.17
CA TRP A 80 -7.53 16.12 18.23
C TRP A 80 -8.09 14.70 18.13
N LYS A 81 -7.20 13.69 18.14
CA LYS A 81 -7.58 12.27 18.20
C LYS A 81 -8.38 11.98 19.47
N ASN A 82 -7.98 12.54 20.61
CA ASN A 82 -8.72 12.39 21.88
C ASN A 82 -10.09 13.05 21.81
N ALA A 83 -10.19 14.25 21.24
CA ALA A 83 -11.44 14.98 21.14
C ALA A 83 -12.48 14.21 20.31
N LEU A 84 -12.10 13.74 19.12
CA LEU A 84 -12.96 12.91 18.27
C LEU A 84 -13.47 11.67 19.00
N ARG A 85 -12.57 10.97 19.70
CA ARG A 85 -12.91 9.75 20.46
C ARG A 85 -13.88 10.02 21.60
N GLU A 86 -13.67 11.12 22.33
CA GLU A 86 -14.56 11.51 23.42
C GLU A 86 -15.92 11.96 22.90
N GLU A 87 -15.99 12.58 21.73
CA GLU A 87 -17.25 12.98 21.08
C GLU A 87 -18.11 11.76 20.73
N VAL A 88 -17.53 10.76 20.07
CA VAL A 88 -18.22 9.49 19.75
C VAL A 88 -18.58 8.73 21.03
N LEU A 89 -17.67 8.65 22.00
CA LEU A 89 -17.93 7.99 23.28
C LEU A 89 -19.03 8.68 24.08
N GLN A 90 -19.12 10.01 24.02
CA GLN A 90 -20.19 10.78 24.65
C GLN A 90 -21.53 10.48 23.99
N ALA A 91 -21.61 10.45 22.66
CA ALA A 91 -22.82 10.05 21.94
C ALA A 91 -23.28 8.63 22.33
N ILE A 92 -22.34 7.67 22.40
CA ILE A 92 -22.62 6.30 22.86
C ILE A 92 -23.13 6.29 24.30
N ARG A 93 -22.55 7.09 25.21
CA ARG A 93 -22.95 7.14 26.63
C ARG A 93 -24.35 7.71 26.81
N GLU A 94 -24.68 8.76 26.06
CA GLU A 94 -25.96 9.46 26.13
C GLU A 94 -27.11 8.71 25.44
N CYS A 95 -26.80 7.75 24.57
CA CYS A 95 -27.79 6.88 23.94
C CYS A 95 -28.62 6.14 25.00
N ASN A 96 -29.93 6.44 25.03
CA ASN A 96 -30.86 5.87 25.99
C ASN A 96 -31.26 4.45 25.58
N LEU A 97 -30.63 3.47 26.20
CA LEU A 97 -30.90 2.05 25.98
C LEU A 97 -31.90 1.55 27.03
N GLN A 98 -32.90 0.77 26.62
CA GLN A 98 -33.91 0.24 27.55
C GLN A 98 -33.31 -0.72 28.60
N TYR A 99 -32.17 -1.35 28.31
CA TYR A 99 -31.43 -2.18 29.26
C TYR A 99 -30.04 -1.59 29.49
N GLU A 100 -29.58 -1.66 30.74
CA GLU A 100 -28.24 -1.24 31.13
C GLU A 100 -27.18 -2.08 30.39
N SER A 101 -26.09 -1.45 29.97
CA SER A 101 -25.02 -2.07 29.18
C SER A 101 -23.65 -1.67 29.70
N LEU A 102 -22.65 -2.56 29.59
CA LEU A 102 -21.26 -2.18 29.82
C LEU A 102 -20.67 -1.62 28.52
N LYS A 103 -20.04 -0.44 28.60
CA LYS A 103 -19.46 0.28 27.45
C LYS A 103 -17.96 0.42 27.70
N VAL A 104 -17.13 -0.17 26.83
CA VAL A 104 -15.67 -0.24 27.01
C VAL A 104 -14.93 0.19 25.75
N LEU A 105 -13.85 0.93 25.96
CA LEU A 105 -12.87 1.24 24.91
C LEU A 105 -11.93 0.04 24.72
N VAL A 106 -11.85 -0.50 23.51
CA VAL A 106 -11.01 -1.67 23.19
C VAL A 106 -9.67 -1.19 22.65
N THR A 107 -9.70 -0.33 21.62
CA THR A 107 -8.52 0.31 21.04
C THR A 107 -8.80 1.80 20.84
N GLN A 108 -7.93 2.54 20.13
CA GLN A 108 -8.16 3.96 19.92
C GLN A 108 -9.46 4.26 19.14
N GLU A 109 -9.85 3.43 18.18
CA GLU A 109 -11.00 3.65 17.31
C GLU A 109 -12.17 2.68 17.53
N LYS A 110 -11.99 1.71 18.45
CA LYS A 110 -12.95 0.61 18.65
C LYS A 110 -13.51 0.55 20.05
N TYR A 111 -14.80 0.27 20.13
CA TYR A 111 -15.57 0.17 21.36
C TYR A 111 -16.33 -1.16 21.39
N ALA A 112 -16.51 -1.71 22.58
CA ALA A 112 -17.38 -2.86 22.82
C ALA A 112 -18.53 -2.43 23.74
N ILE A 113 -19.75 -2.78 23.36
CA ILE A 113 -20.95 -2.62 24.19
C ILE A 113 -21.49 -4.02 24.50
N LEU A 114 -21.47 -4.40 25.77
CA LEU A 114 -21.99 -5.66 26.25
C LEU A 114 -23.45 -5.42 26.64
N LEU A 115 -24.37 -5.92 25.81
CA LEU A 115 -25.81 -5.82 26.01
C LEU A 115 -26.31 -6.96 26.88
N ALA A 116 -27.25 -6.64 27.76
CA ALA A 116 -27.97 -7.61 28.56
C ALA A 116 -29.41 -7.73 28.04
N LEU A 117 -29.59 -8.58 27.03
CA LEU A 117 -30.90 -8.82 26.42
C LEU A 117 -31.75 -9.73 27.32
N PRO A 118 -33.03 -9.42 27.57
CA PRO A 118 -33.88 -10.19 28.48
C PRO A 118 -34.22 -11.57 27.90
N VAL A 119 -34.17 -12.61 28.74
CA VAL A 119 -34.40 -14.01 28.34
C VAL A 119 -35.89 -14.32 28.04
N GLN A 120 -36.82 -13.46 28.46
CA GLN A 120 -38.26 -13.75 28.54
C GLN A 120 -39.09 -13.25 27.34
N ILE A 121 -38.47 -12.86 26.22
CA ILE A 121 -39.24 -12.44 25.04
C ILE A 121 -39.87 -13.69 24.40
N GLU A 122 -41.21 -13.69 24.29
CA GLU A 122 -42.03 -14.81 23.78
C GLU A 122 -41.60 -15.26 22.36
N GLU A 123 -40.98 -14.36 21.60
CA GLU A 123 -40.22 -14.67 20.39
C GLU A 123 -38.73 -14.48 20.70
N LYS A 124 -37.94 -15.56 20.68
CA LYS A 124 -36.47 -15.58 20.88
C LYS A 124 -35.71 -14.83 19.75
N ASN A 125 -36.07 -13.59 19.44
CA ASN A 125 -35.50 -12.82 18.35
C ASN A 125 -34.40 -11.87 18.84
N TYR A 126 -33.39 -12.45 19.51
CA TYR A 126 -32.24 -11.72 20.06
C TYR A 126 -31.47 -10.95 18.98
N LYS A 127 -31.43 -11.49 17.76
CA LYS A 127 -30.84 -10.83 16.58
C LYS A 127 -31.57 -9.54 16.21
N ALA A 128 -32.89 -9.55 16.07
CA ALA A 128 -33.62 -8.32 15.74
C ALA A 128 -33.46 -7.27 16.84
N LEU A 129 -33.45 -7.70 18.10
CA LEU A 129 -33.24 -6.80 19.22
C LEU A 129 -31.82 -6.20 19.20
N SER A 130 -30.77 -7.02 19.05
CA SER A 130 -29.39 -6.51 18.99
C SER A 130 -29.18 -5.53 17.83
N VAL A 131 -29.80 -5.79 16.67
CA VAL A 131 -29.83 -4.88 15.52
C VAL A 131 -30.56 -3.57 15.85
N GLU A 132 -31.71 -3.62 16.53
CA GLU A 132 -32.44 -2.42 16.96
C GLU A 132 -31.60 -1.54 17.90
N TYR A 133 -30.88 -2.15 18.85
CA TYR A 133 -29.96 -1.43 19.73
C TYR A 133 -28.81 -0.80 18.95
N ALA A 134 -28.19 -1.55 18.03
CA ALA A 134 -27.14 -1.03 17.17
C ALA A 134 -27.64 0.15 16.32
N GLU A 135 -28.86 0.08 15.78
CA GLU A 135 -29.49 1.17 15.03
C GLU A 135 -29.67 2.44 15.85
N LYS A 136 -30.17 2.31 17.08
CA LYS A 136 -30.28 3.44 18.02
C LYS A 136 -28.94 4.09 18.28
N ILE A 137 -27.90 3.30 18.56
CA ILE A 137 -26.55 3.80 18.82
C ILE A 137 -25.99 4.50 17.59
N ARG A 138 -26.09 3.89 16.41
CA ARG A 138 -25.63 4.45 15.15
C ARG A 138 -26.34 5.78 14.84
N ALA A 139 -27.66 5.82 14.98
CA ALA A 139 -28.45 7.03 14.76
C ALA A 139 -28.07 8.16 15.73
N GLU A 140 -27.85 7.85 17.00
CA GLU A 140 -27.42 8.82 18.02
C GLU A 140 -26.05 9.43 17.67
N ILE A 141 -25.09 8.60 17.25
CA ILE A 141 -23.76 9.06 16.83
C ILE A 141 -23.86 9.95 15.59
N ASN A 142 -24.63 9.53 14.58
CA ASN A 142 -24.84 10.30 13.35
C ASN A 142 -25.57 11.64 13.61
N GLN A 143 -26.41 11.72 14.64
CA GLN A 143 -27.12 12.94 15.01
C GLN A 143 -26.24 13.92 15.79
N LYS A 144 -25.36 13.40 16.66
CA LYS A 144 -24.56 14.22 17.59
C LYS A 144 -23.16 14.53 17.11
N THR A 145 -22.66 13.81 16.12
CA THR A 145 -21.29 13.90 15.62
C THR A 145 -21.28 13.94 14.09
N GLU A 146 -20.19 14.40 13.49
CA GLU A 146 -20.00 14.35 12.03
C GLU A 146 -19.44 13.00 11.54
N TYR A 147 -19.29 12.03 12.44
CA TYR A 147 -18.61 10.76 12.17
C TYR A 147 -19.61 9.62 12.01
N THR A 148 -19.26 8.66 11.16
CA THR A 148 -20.02 7.41 11.01
C THR A 148 -19.32 6.26 11.71
N VAL A 149 -20.08 5.23 12.04
CA VAL A 149 -19.56 4.01 12.66
C VAL A 149 -20.09 2.77 11.98
N THR A 150 -19.27 1.74 11.94
CA THR A 150 -19.69 0.39 11.58
C THR A 150 -19.77 -0.49 12.82
N ILE A 151 -20.91 -1.18 12.99
CA ILE A 151 -21.21 -2.00 14.17
C ILE A 151 -21.30 -3.47 13.76
N GLY A 152 -20.33 -4.27 14.19
CA GLY A 152 -20.39 -5.73 14.12
C GLY A 152 -21.13 -6.29 15.33
N ILE A 153 -22.02 -7.26 15.12
CA ILE A 153 -22.85 -7.87 16.17
C ILE A 153 -22.54 -9.35 16.28
N GLY A 154 -22.16 -9.78 17.47
CA GLY A 154 -22.02 -11.20 17.80
C GLY A 154 -23.34 -11.86 18.20
N ASN A 155 -23.31 -13.18 18.32
CA ASN A 155 -24.47 -13.96 18.71
C ASN A 155 -24.82 -13.82 20.18
N TYR A 156 -26.03 -14.25 20.51
CA TYR A 156 -26.51 -14.37 21.87
C TYR A 156 -25.96 -15.63 22.54
N TYR A 157 -25.46 -15.46 23.77
CA TYR A 157 -24.99 -16.56 24.61
C TYR A 157 -25.70 -16.55 25.97
N GLU A 158 -26.40 -17.64 26.28
CA GLU A 158 -27.10 -17.81 27.56
C GLU A 158 -26.12 -17.88 28.75
N ASP A 159 -24.96 -18.51 28.55
CA ASP A 159 -23.88 -18.56 29.53
C ASP A 159 -22.91 -17.40 29.32
N ALA A 160 -22.90 -16.46 30.26
CA ALA A 160 -22.04 -15.28 30.23
C ALA A 160 -20.53 -15.59 30.17
N ARG A 161 -20.10 -16.79 30.55
CA ARG A 161 -18.70 -17.23 30.37
C ARG A 161 -18.31 -17.28 28.89
N ASN A 162 -19.28 -17.48 28.00
CA ASN A 162 -19.11 -17.53 26.56
C ASN A 162 -19.25 -16.17 25.88
N LEU A 163 -19.40 -15.07 26.63
CA LEU A 163 -19.57 -13.74 26.03
C LEU A 163 -18.36 -13.30 25.18
N HIS A 164 -17.16 -13.81 25.49
CA HIS A 164 -15.97 -13.64 24.67
C HIS A 164 -16.13 -14.17 23.24
N LEU A 165 -17.00 -15.16 23.00
CA LEU A 165 -17.32 -15.64 21.65
C LEU A 165 -18.13 -14.59 20.88
N SER A 166 -19.17 -14.01 21.50
CA SER A 166 -19.93 -12.88 20.93
C SER A 166 -19.03 -11.70 20.59
N PHE A 167 -18.04 -11.40 21.44
CA PHE A 167 -17.06 -10.36 21.15
C PHE A 167 -16.23 -10.66 19.89
N ARG A 168 -15.68 -11.87 19.78
CA ARG A 168 -14.91 -12.29 18.60
C ARG A 168 -15.75 -12.33 17.33
N GLU A 169 -17.02 -12.74 17.44
CA GLU A 169 -17.97 -12.72 16.32
C GLU A 169 -18.30 -11.29 15.88
N GLY A 170 -18.49 -10.36 16.82
CA GLY A 170 -18.67 -8.94 16.50
C GLY A 170 -17.44 -8.31 15.84
N GLU A 171 -16.24 -8.66 16.31
CA GLU A 171 -14.98 -8.26 15.67
C GLU A 171 -14.88 -8.84 14.24
N GLN A 172 -15.20 -10.12 14.06
CA GLN A 172 -15.23 -10.76 12.76
C GLN A 172 -16.26 -10.11 11.83
N ALA A 173 -17.49 -9.86 12.30
CA ALA A 173 -18.55 -9.25 11.51
C ALA A 173 -18.15 -7.85 11.01
N GLN A 174 -17.45 -7.07 11.83
CA GLN A 174 -16.93 -5.77 11.43
C GLN A 174 -15.93 -5.85 10.27
N THR A 175 -15.13 -6.92 10.16
CA THR A 175 -14.17 -7.07 9.03
C THR A 175 -14.87 -7.09 7.67
N TYR A 176 -16.14 -7.49 7.62
CA TYR A 176 -16.95 -7.50 6.39
C TYR A 176 -17.40 -6.11 5.95
N ARG A 177 -17.10 -5.06 6.72
CA ARG A 177 -17.13 -3.67 6.23
C ARG A 177 -16.39 -3.51 4.91
N LEU A 178 -15.36 -4.32 4.66
CA LEU A 178 -14.63 -4.33 3.40
C LEU A 178 -15.54 -4.44 2.17
N PHE A 179 -16.63 -5.22 2.28
CA PHE A 179 -17.59 -5.46 1.21
C PHE A 179 -18.93 -4.73 1.39
N SER A 180 -19.07 -3.98 2.47
CA SER A 180 -20.27 -3.22 2.81
C SER A 180 -20.03 -1.71 2.65
N THR A 181 -21.08 -0.92 2.81
CA THR A 181 -20.95 0.54 2.90
C THR A 181 -20.48 0.96 4.30
N GLU A 182 -19.87 2.13 4.38
CA GLU A 182 -19.68 2.85 5.66
C GLU A 182 -21.03 3.01 6.39
N ASN A 183 -20.95 3.34 7.68
CA ASN A 183 -22.13 3.56 8.52
C ASN A 183 -23.07 2.34 8.57
N SER A 184 -22.52 1.11 8.59
CA SER A 184 -23.32 -0.12 8.48
C SER A 184 -23.43 -0.91 9.78
N ILE A 185 -24.41 -1.81 9.82
CA ILE A 185 -24.63 -2.75 10.92
C ILE A 185 -24.57 -4.15 10.33
N ILE A 186 -23.73 -5.01 10.91
CA ILE A 186 -23.43 -6.34 10.35
C ILE A 186 -23.56 -7.35 11.49
N HIS A 187 -24.54 -8.24 11.38
CA HIS A 187 -24.68 -9.35 12.33
C HIS A 187 -23.94 -10.59 11.82
N ILE A 188 -23.27 -11.32 12.70
CA ILE A 188 -22.49 -12.49 12.33
C ILE A 188 -23.33 -13.57 11.61
N ASP A 189 -24.57 -13.79 12.06
CA ASP A 189 -25.51 -14.72 11.41
C ASP A 189 -25.97 -14.30 10.00
N ASP A 190 -25.77 -13.04 9.58
CA ASP A 190 -26.06 -12.61 8.20
C ASP A 190 -24.89 -12.90 7.25
N LEU A 191 -23.76 -13.39 7.77
CA LEU A 191 -22.59 -13.71 6.98
C LEU A 191 -22.64 -15.17 6.57
N ASP A 192 -22.83 -15.40 5.28
CA ASP A 192 -22.69 -16.72 4.68
C ASP A 192 -21.26 -17.23 4.89
N ILE A 193 -21.12 -18.34 5.63
CA ILE A 193 -19.83 -18.98 5.88
C ILE A 193 -19.50 -19.87 4.66
N PHE A 194 -18.76 -19.32 3.69
CA PHE A 194 -18.42 -20.05 2.46
C PHE A 194 -17.31 -21.11 2.67
N GLU A 195 -17.43 -22.24 1.97
CA GLU A 195 -16.44 -23.32 1.92
C GLU A 195 -15.31 -23.04 0.91
N THR A 196 -14.14 -23.60 1.20
CA THR A 196 -12.79 -23.41 0.64
C THR A 196 -12.56 -23.50 -0.89
N THR A 197 -13.59 -23.71 -1.71
CA THR A 197 -13.43 -24.03 -3.14
C THR A 197 -12.96 -22.84 -3.99
N GLU A 198 -13.22 -21.61 -3.56
CA GLU A 198 -12.98 -20.39 -4.36
C GLU A 198 -11.54 -19.85 -4.32
N TYR A 199 -10.73 -20.26 -3.32
CA TYR A 199 -9.34 -19.83 -3.21
C TYR A 199 -8.51 -20.18 -4.46
N TYR A 200 -8.84 -21.27 -5.16
CA TYR A 200 -8.16 -21.69 -6.38
C TYR A 200 -8.50 -20.82 -7.61
N ASP A 201 -9.71 -20.24 -7.71
CA ASP A 201 -10.11 -19.41 -8.86
C ASP A 201 -9.32 -18.09 -8.88
N PHE A 202 -9.11 -17.49 -7.71
CA PHE A 202 -8.40 -16.21 -7.63
C PHE A 202 -6.92 -16.32 -8.05
N LYS A 203 -6.24 -17.42 -7.70
CA LYS A 203 -4.84 -17.64 -8.09
C LYS A 203 -4.65 -17.67 -9.61
N VAL A 204 -5.58 -18.29 -10.34
CA VAL A 204 -5.58 -18.31 -11.82
C VAL A 204 -5.79 -16.90 -12.38
N ARG A 205 -6.66 -16.11 -11.73
CA ARG A 205 -6.91 -14.72 -12.12
C ARG A 205 -5.68 -13.82 -11.92
N ILE A 206 -4.93 -13.98 -10.81
CA ILE A 206 -3.66 -13.28 -10.57
C ILE A 206 -2.62 -13.61 -11.66
N GLN A 207 -2.47 -14.89 -12.00
CA GLN A 207 -1.51 -15.32 -13.02
C GLN A 207 -1.79 -14.67 -14.38
N SER A 208 -3.07 -14.51 -14.75
CA SER A 208 -3.44 -13.78 -15.97
C SER A 208 -3.03 -12.30 -15.94
N ILE A 209 -3.09 -11.65 -14.76
CA ILE A 209 -2.63 -10.26 -14.60
C ILE A 209 -1.12 -10.16 -14.81
N THR A 210 -0.34 -11.04 -14.18
CA THR A 210 1.12 -10.98 -14.23
C THR A 210 1.66 -11.28 -15.63
N GLU A 211 1.03 -12.21 -16.35
CA GLU A 211 1.33 -12.48 -17.77
C GLU A 211 1.11 -11.23 -18.63
N LYS A 212 -0.05 -10.58 -18.53
CA LYS A 212 -0.35 -9.35 -19.28
C LYS A 212 0.59 -8.21 -18.90
N PHE A 213 0.95 -8.10 -17.62
CA PHE A 213 1.90 -7.11 -17.14
C PHE A 213 3.29 -7.34 -17.73
N SER A 214 3.75 -8.58 -17.80
CA SER A 214 5.04 -8.93 -18.42
C SER A 214 5.10 -8.61 -19.91
N LEU A 215 3.96 -8.57 -20.60
CA LEU A 215 3.86 -8.15 -22.00
C LEU A 215 3.80 -6.62 -22.17
N GLY A 216 3.79 -5.85 -21.09
CA GLY A 216 3.64 -4.39 -21.10
C GLY A 216 2.23 -3.89 -21.43
N ASP A 217 1.23 -4.78 -21.49
CA ASP A 217 -0.15 -4.41 -21.81
C ASP A 217 -0.91 -3.97 -20.56
N ILE A 218 -0.60 -2.76 -20.09
CA ILE A 218 -1.20 -2.18 -18.88
C ILE A 218 -2.71 -1.99 -19.02
N LYS A 219 -3.22 -1.76 -20.24
CA LYS A 219 -4.66 -1.67 -20.49
C LYS A 219 -5.33 -3.02 -20.22
N ALA A 220 -4.77 -4.12 -20.72
CA ALA A 220 -5.29 -5.46 -20.46
C ALA A 220 -5.14 -5.87 -18.99
N VAL A 221 -4.09 -5.42 -18.30
CA VAL A 221 -3.93 -5.62 -16.85
C VAL A 221 -5.04 -4.94 -16.06
N LEU A 222 -5.29 -3.65 -16.31
CA LEU A 222 -6.33 -2.88 -15.62
C LEU A 222 -7.73 -3.42 -15.90
N HIS A 223 -8.00 -3.84 -17.14
CA HIS A 223 -9.26 -4.47 -17.50
C HIS A 223 -9.45 -5.82 -16.78
N ARG A 224 -8.38 -6.63 -16.67
CA ARG A 224 -8.46 -7.89 -15.94
C ARG A 224 -8.70 -7.68 -14.44
N TRP A 225 -8.10 -6.65 -13.86
CA TRP A 225 -8.38 -6.27 -12.47
C TRP A 225 -9.84 -5.83 -12.29
N GLU A 226 -10.39 -5.04 -13.22
CA GLU A 226 -11.79 -4.61 -13.21
C GLU A 226 -12.75 -5.82 -13.24
N GLU A 227 -12.48 -6.84 -14.05
CA GLU A 227 -13.26 -8.09 -14.05
C GLU A 227 -13.24 -8.82 -12.71
N ILE A 228 -12.10 -8.80 -12.00
CA ILE A 228 -11.96 -9.39 -10.66
C ILE A 228 -12.78 -8.58 -9.65
N TYR A 229 -12.60 -7.26 -9.65
CA TYR A 229 -13.34 -6.33 -8.79
C TYR A 229 -14.86 -6.51 -8.96
N ASP A 230 -15.35 -6.48 -10.19
CA ASP A 230 -16.76 -6.66 -10.52
C ASP A 230 -17.31 -8.02 -10.06
N SER A 231 -16.49 -9.07 -10.18
CA SER A 231 -16.86 -10.41 -9.73
C SER A 231 -17.10 -10.43 -8.22
N ILE A 232 -16.23 -9.78 -7.44
CA ILE A 232 -16.31 -9.71 -5.97
C ILE A 232 -17.51 -8.86 -5.55
N VAL A 233 -17.70 -7.69 -6.18
CA VAL A 233 -18.85 -6.81 -5.87
C VAL A 233 -20.19 -7.52 -6.11
N LYS A 234 -20.29 -8.32 -7.18
CA LYS A 234 -21.53 -9.02 -7.55
C LYS A 234 -21.78 -10.28 -6.71
N HIS A 235 -20.72 -10.96 -6.26
CA HIS A 235 -20.79 -12.23 -5.55
C HIS A 235 -19.74 -12.24 -4.43
N VAL A 236 -20.10 -11.69 -3.27
CA VAL A 236 -19.22 -11.70 -2.10
C VAL A 236 -19.25 -13.11 -1.49
N HIS A 237 -18.32 -13.95 -1.93
CA HIS A 237 -18.16 -15.32 -1.43
C HIS A 237 -16.82 -15.55 -0.71
N ILE A 238 -16.03 -14.49 -0.54
CA ILE A 238 -14.70 -14.53 0.04
C ILE A 238 -14.65 -13.79 1.38
N LYS A 239 -13.91 -14.35 2.34
CA LYS A 239 -13.69 -13.66 3.63
C LYS A 239 -12.75 -12.46 3.44
N PRO A 240 -12.94 -11.35 4.17
CA PRO A 240 -12.09 -10.15 4.04
C PRO A 240 -10.59 -10.44 4.20
N GLU A 241 -10.22 -11.30 5.15
CA GLU A 241 -8.82 -11.69 5.39
C GLU A 241 -8.23 -12.49 4.22
N GLU A 242 -9.01 -13.42 3.67
CA GLU A 242 -8.61 -14.23 2.52
C GLU A 242 -8.42 -13.34 1.28
N PHE A 243 -9.33 -12.39 1.06
CA PHE A 243 -9.20 -11.42 -0.02
C PHE A 243 -7.97 -10.53 0.16
N ARG A 244 -7.68 -10.04 1.37
CA ARG A 244 -6.45 -9.28 1.64
C ARG A 244 -5.19 -10.08 1.36
N LEU A 245 -5.15 -11.35 1.74
CA LEU A 245 -4.03 -12.25 1.42
C LEU A 245 -3.85 -12.41 -0.10
N GLN A 246 -4.94 -12.51 -0.84
CA GLN A 246 -4.91 -12.57 -2.30
C GLN A 246 -4.42 -11.27 -2.94
N VAL A 247 -4.80 -10.10 -2.41
CA VAL A 247 -4.27 -8.81 -2.87
C VAL A 247 -2.78 -8.67 -2.55
N LEU A 248 -2.31 -9.18 -1.41
CA LEU A 248 -0.88 -9.27 -1.09
C LEU A 248 -0.11 -10.17 -2.06
N ASP A 249 -0.70 -11.30 -2.46
CA ASP A 249 -0.10 -12.20 -3.46
C ASP A 249 -0.02 -11.52 -4.85
N LEU A 250 -1.06 -10.78 -5.23
CA LEU A 250 -1.04 -9.95 -6.44
C LEU A 250 0.08 -8.90 -6.38
N LEU A 251 0.21 -8.18 -5.26
CA LEU A 251 1.27 -7.19 -5.03
C LEU A 251 2.65 -7.81 -5.21
N PHE A 252 2.91 -8.93 -4.53
CA PHE A 252 4.18 -9.65 -4.62
C PHE A 252 4.47 -10.14 -6.04
N SER A 253 3.45 -10.68 -6.71
CA SER A 253 3.57 -11.21 -8.07
C SER A 253 3.83 -10.12 -9.11
N LEU A 254 3.17 -8.96 -8.98
CA LEU A 254 3.43 -7.79 -9.82
C LEU A 254 4.84 -7.23 -9.57
N SER A 255 5.31 -7.17 -8.33
CA SER A 255 6.68 -6.71 -8.04
C SER A 255 7.71 -7.65 -8.65
N LYS A 256 7.50 -8.97 -8.55
CA LYS A 256 8.37 -9.96 -9.18
C LYS A 256 8.38 -9.79 -10.70
N SER A 257 7.21 -9.62 -11.30
CA SER A 257 7.10 -9.37 -12.75
C SER A 257 7.80 -8.08 -13.14
N ALA A 258 7.66 -6.99 -12.39
CA ALA A 258 8.34 -5.73 -12.66
C ALA A 258 9.86 -5.89 -12.66
N ILE A 259 10.43 -6.58 -11.67
CA ILE A 259 11.87 -6.85 -11.60
C ILE A 259 12.34 -7.69 -12.80
N GLN A 260 11.57 -8.72 -13.17
CA GLN A 260 11.87 -9.56 -14.33
C GLN A 260 11.82 -8.79 -15.66
N ASN A 261 11.04 -7.70 -15.70
CA ASN A 261 10.90 -6.81 -16.86
C ASN A 261 11.76 -5.55 -16.74
N GLY A 262 12.80 -5.54 -15.90
CA GLY A 262 13.81 -4.49 -15.90
C GLY A 262 13.76 -3.50 -14.74
N ALA A 263 12.74 -3.55 -13.87
CA ALA A 263 12.70 -2.69 -12.68
C ALA A 263 13.84 -3.04 -11.69
N SER A 264 14.42 -2.02 -11.07
CA SER A 264 15.52 -2.21 -10.11
C SER A 264 15.01 -2.77 -8.76
N PRO A 265 15.54 -3.90 -8.26
CA PRO A 265 15.17 -4.44 -6.94
C PRO A 265 15.36 -3.42 -5.80
N LYS A 266 16.36 -2.53 -5.94
CA LYS A 266 16.64 -1.47 -4.96
C LYS A 266 15.49 -0.47 -4.83
N ASN A 267 14.82 -0.16 -5.95
CA ASN A 267 13.69 0.77 -5.96
C ASN A 267 12.39 0.05 -5.59
N MET A 268 12.24 -1.22 -5.98
CA MET A 268 11.05 -2.02 -5.73
C MET A 268 10.86 -2.38 -4.25
N MET A 269 11.93 -2.67 -3.51
CA MET A 269 11.79 -3.13 -2.11
C MET A 269 11.15 -2.08 -1.18
N PRO A 270 11.56 -0.79 -1.18
CA PRO A 270 10.86 0.24 -0.42
C PRO A 270 9.37 0.37 -0.78
N LEU A 271 9.03 0.28 -2.07
CA LEU A 271 7.65 0.30 -2.54
C LEU A 271 6.85 -0.89 -2.01
N GLN A 272 7.44 -2.10 -2.03
CA GLN A 272 6.80 -3.30 -1.49
C GLN A 272 6.41 -3.12 -0.01
N ILE A 273 7.31 -2.60 0.82
CA ILE A 273 7.06 -2.36 2.24
C ILE A 273 5.97 -1.29 2.42
N LYS A 274 6.06 -0.19 1.67
CA LYS A 274 5.09 0.91 1.70
C LYS A 274 3.68 0.39 1.38
N HIS A 275 3.54 -0.32 0.26
CA HIS A 275 2.26 -0.85 -0.20
C HIS A 275 1.68 -1.89 0.76
N ALA A 276 2.49 -2.79 1.31
CA ALA A 276 2.00 -3.76 2.31
C ALA A 276 1.39 -3.08 3.54
N LYS A 277 1.94 -1.93 3.97
CA LYS A 277 1.38 -1.12 5.06
C LYS A 277 0.11 -0.41 4.62
N GLU A 278 0.10 0.23 3.45
CA GLU A 278 -1.08 0.92 2.92
C GLU A 278 -2.29 -0.03 2.85
N LEU A 279 -2.12 -1.25 2.33
CA LEU A 279 -3.19 -2.25 2.24
C LEU A 279 -3.78 -2.63 3.60
N HIS A 280 -2.99 -2.58 4.68
CA HIS A 280 -3.50 -2.84 6.02
C HIS A 280 -4.53 -1.77 6.43
N ASP A 281 -4.27 -0.52 6.09
CA ASP A 281 -5.07 0.63 6.50
C ASP A 281 -6.29 0.90 5.61
N LEU A 282 -6.41 0.22 4.46
CA LEU A 282 -7.59 0.34 3.59
C LEU A 282 -8.79 -0.36 4.22
N GLU A 283 -9.96 0.28 4.21
CA GLU A 283 -11.15 -0.18 4.92
C GLU A 283 -12.24 -0.71 3.99
N THR A 284 -12.22 -0.35 2.70
CA THR A 284 -13.28 -0.70 1.74
C THR A 284 -12.72 -1.26 0.42
N LEU A 285 -13.53 -2.07 -0.28
CA LEU A 285 -13.15 -2.66 -1.57
C LEU A 285 -12.86 -1.59 -2.64
N ALA A 286 -13.59 -0.47 -2.63
CA ALA A 286 -13.37 0.65 -3.54
C ALA A 286 -11.99 1.31 -3.34
N GLU A 287 -11.51 1.34 -2.10
CA GLU A 287 -10.18 1.84 -1.80
C GLU A 287 -9.09 0.90 -2.30
N ILE A 288 -9.29 -0.41 -2.12
CA ILE A 288 -8.39 -1.44 -2.66
C ILE A 288 -8.33 -1.33 -4.18
N ASP A 289 -9.46 -1.16 -4.88
CA ASP A 289 -9.47 -0.96 -6.33
C ASP A 289 -8.60 0.22 -6.77
N LYS A 290 -8.85 1.40 -6.19
CA LYS A 290 -8.08 2.61 -6.50
C LYS A 290 -6.59 2.41 -6.21
N TRP A 291 -6.28 1.75 -5.11
CA TRP A 291 -4.91 1.48 -4.69
C TRP A 291 -4.20 0.49 -5.62
N VAL A 292 -4.85 -0.63 -6.00
CA VAL A 292 -4.28 -1.61 -6.94
C VAL A 292 -4.00 -0.95 -8.30
N ARG A 293 -4.92 -0.14 -8.81
CA ARG A 293 -4.71 0.64 -10.06
C ARG A 293 -3.51 1.59 -9.95
N THR A 294 -3.29 2.18 -8.79
CA THR A 294 -2.13 3.06 -8.54
C THR A 294 -0.83 2.27 -8.60
N ILE A 295 -0.78 1.11 -7.94
CA ILE A 295 0.41 0.24 -7.89
C ILE A 295 0.78 -0.31 -9.27
N ILE A 296 -0.22 -0.76 -10.05
CA ILE A 296 0.02 -1.24 -11.41
C ILE A 296 0.75 -0.17 -12.24
N ASN A 297 0.32 1.09 -12.13
CA ASN A 297 0.96 2.19 -12.84
C ASN A 297 2.34 2.53 -12.27
N GLU A 298 2.50 2.58 -10.95
CA GLU A 298 3.78 2.85 -10.29
C GLU A 298 4.84 1.80 -10.65
N TYR A 299 4.46 0.51 -10.69
CA TYR A 299 5.37 -0.56 -11.07
C TYR A 299 5.73 -0.54 -12.55
N ASN A 300 4.78 -0.18 -13.43
CA ASN A 300 5.11 0.05 -14.83
C ASN A 300 6.10 1.20 -15.02
N LEU A 301 5.99 2.28 -14.24
CA LEU A 301 6.97 3.37 -14.27
C LEU A 301 8.37 2.86 -13.86
N GLN A 302 8.47 2.03 -12.82
CA GLN A 302 9.74 1.44 -12.40
C GLN A 302 10.37 0.54 -13.47
N VAL A 303 9.56 -0.20 -14.23
CA VAL A 303 10.01 -0.98 -15.38
C VAL A 303 10.60 -0.07 -16.47
N ASN A 304 9.89 1.00 -16.82
CA ASN A 304 10.34 1.94 -17.85
C ASN A 304 11.61 2.70 -17.44
N GLU A 305 11.72 3.10 -16.17
CA GLU A 305 12.93 3.72 -15.62
C GLU A 305 14.12 2.76 -15.67
N GLY A 306 13.92 1.50 -15.29
CA GLY A 306 14.96 0.47 -15.35
C GLY A 306 15.46 0.20 -16.77
N HIS A 307 14.57 0.16 -17.77
CA HIS A 307 14.96 0.06 -19.17
C HIS A 307 15.80 1.25 -19.66
N ASN A 308 15.45 2.46 -19.21
CA ASN A 308 16.21 3.67 -19.55
C ASN A 308 17.60 3.66 -18.91
N GLU A 309 17.70 3.31 -17.63
CA GLU A 309 18.99 3.18 -16.93
C GLU A 309 19.90 2.15 -17.59
N GLN A 310 19.35 0.97 -17.92
CA GLN A 310 20.10 -0.09 -18.59
C GLN A 310 20.57 0.36 -19.98
N SER A 311 19.72 1.06 -20.74
CA SER A 311 20.09 1.60 -22.06
C SER A 311 21.21 2.64 -21.95
N LEU A 312 21.14 3.54 -20.97
CA LEU A 312 22.18 4.54 -20.72
C LEU A 312 23.50 3.88 -20.32
N LYS A 313 23.46 2.86 -19.45
CA LYS A 313 24.65 2.11 -19.05
C LYS A 313 25.29 1.40 -20.24
N SER A 314 24.50 0.71 -21.07
CA SER A 314 25.00 0.08 -22.28
C SER A 314 25.63 1.09 -23.24
N VAL A 315 25.05 2.28 -23.40
CA VAL A 315 25.66 3.35 -24.21
C VAL A 315 26.98 3.85 -23.60
N GLN A 316 27.07 3.99 -22.27
CA GLN A 316 28.33 4.36 -21.61
C GLN A 316 29.43 3.32 -21.84
N GLU A 317 29.10 2.03 -21.72
CA GLU A 317 30.04 0.92 -22.01
C GLU A 317 30.48 0.95 -23.48
N ILE A 318 29.56 1.22 -24.42
CA ILE A 318 29.88 1.40 -25.84
C ILE A 318 30.83 2.60 -26.04
N LEU A 319 30.55 3.74 -25.40
CA LEU A 319 31.38 4.94 -25.52
C LEU A 319 32.79 4.71 -24.96
N GLN A 320 32.90 4.03 -23.82
CA GLN A 320 34.19 3.65 -23.24
C GLN A 320 34.97 2.73 -24.19
N TYR A 321 34.31 1.69 -24.73
CA TYR A 321 34.93 0.79 -25.68
C TYR A 321 35.44 1.52 -26.93
N ILE A 322 34.66 2.45 -27.49
CA ILE A 322 35.11 3.27 -28.61
C ILE A 322 36.37 4.05 -28.23
N GLU A 323 36.43 4.63 -27.04
CA GLU A 323 37.56 5.47 -26.65
C GLU A 323 38.84 4.67 -26.41
N GLU A 324 38.72 3.42 -25.97
CA GLU A 324 39.83 2.49 -25.79
C GLU A 324 40.28 1.87 -27.13
N HIS A 325 39.36 1.63 -28.07
CA HIS A 325 39.62 0.83 -29.28
C HIS A 325 39.43 1.59 -30.61
N PHE A 326 39.25 2.92 -30.64
CA PHE A 326 39.02 3.66 -31.89
C PHE A 326 40.15 3.48 -32.93
N GLN A 327 41.35 3.06 -32.51
CA GLN A 327 42.53 2.83 -33.36
C GLN A 327 42.48 1.46 -34.07
N GLU A 328 41.62 0.57 -33.62
CA GLU A 328 41.47 -0.79 -34.15
C GLU A 328 40.34 -0.85 -35.18
N GLU A 329 40.21 -1.97 -35.88
CA GLU A 329 39.08 -2.21 -36.77
C GLU A 329 37.82 -2.52 -35.95
N ILE A 330 37.14 -1.47 -35.48
CA ILE A 330 35.90 -1.57 -34.70
C ILE A 330 34.66 -1.36 -35.57
N GLY A 331 33.72 -2.29 -35.47
CA GLY A 331 32.43 -2.28 -36.15
C GLY A 331 31.27 -2.27 -35.15
N LEU A 332 30.06 -2.01 -35.66
CA LEU A 332 28.85 -2.06 -34.83
C LEU A 332 28.63 -3.49 -34.30
N GLU A 333 28.94 -4.49 -35.11
CA GLU A 333 28.82 -5.91 -34.79
C GLU A 333 29.75 -6.34 -33.67
N THR A 334 31.00 -5.88 -33.68
CA THR A 334 31.99 -6.25 -32.66
C THR A 334 31.65 -5.64 -31.30
N VAL A 335 31.20 -4.38 -31.30
CA VAL A 335 30.75 -3.71 -30.08
C VAL A 335 29.47 -4.35 -29.55
N ALA A 336 28.52 -4.68 -30.42
CA ALA A 336 27.29 -5.34 -30.02
C ALA A 336 27.55 -6.70 -29.35
N ALA A 337 28.50 -7.48 -29.86
CA ALA A 337 28.96 -8.71 -29.23
C ALA A 337 29.58 -8.45 -27.84
N GLN A 338 30.41 -7.41 -27.71
CA GLN A 338 31.07 -7.07 -26.45
C GLN A 338 30.08 -6.71 -25.33
N VAL A 339 28.97 -6.03 -25.67
CA VAL A 339 27.93 -5.64 -24.70
C VAL A 339 26.75 -6.62 -24.62
N ASN A 340 26.84 -7.79 -25.29
CA ASN A 340 25.79 -8.81 -25.37
C ASN A 340 24.43 -8.28 -25.87
N LEU A 341 24.44 -7.40 -26.87
CA LEU A 341 23.24 -6.84 -27.50
C LEU A 341 23.21 -7.12 -28.99
N SER A 342 22.04 -6.97 -29.62
CA SER A 342 21.94 -7.04 -31.07
C SER A 342 22.49 -5.76 -31.72
N PRO A 343 23.14 -5.82 -32.91
CA PRO A 343 23.65 -4.63 -33.60
C PRO A 343 22.57 -3.58 -33.87
N ASN A 344 21.36 -4.01 -34.26
CA ASN A 344 20.22 -3.12 -34.50
C ASN A 344 19.83 -2.34 -33.24
N TYR A 345 19.77 -3.02 -32.09
CA TYR A 345 19.45 -2.38 -30.82
C TYR A 345 20.53 -1.37 -30.42
N VAL A 346 21.82 -1.76 -30.52
CA VAL A 346 22.95 -0.87 -30.27
C VAL A 346 22.87 0.39 -31.15
N SER A 347 22.61 0.24 -32.45
CA SER A 347 22.45 1.38 -33.36
C SER A 347 21.34 2.33 -32.93
N ALA A 348 20.18 1.78 -32.53
CA ALA A 348 19.03 2.56 -32.07
C ALA A 348 19.33 3.33 -30.78
N ILE A 349 19.77 2.64 -29.72
CA ILE A 349 20.04 3.27 -28.42
C ILE A 349 21.21 4.25 -28.50
N PHE A 350 22.24 3.94 -29.29
CA PHE A 350 23.41 4.80 -29.45
C PHE A 350 23.05 6.09 -30.18
N LYS A 351 22.29 6.00 -31.29
CA LYS A 351 21.84 7.19 -32.04
C LYS A 351 20.87 8.04 -31.22
N GLN A 352 19.96 7.40 -30.49
CA GLN A 352 19.02 8.10 -29.60
C GLN A 352 19.77 8.89 -28.51
N THR A 353 20.81 8.29 -27.92
CA THR A 353 21.55 8.89 -26.80
C THR A 353 22.58 9.91 -27.24
N THR A 354 23.33 9.62 -28.32
CA THR A 354 24.45 10.47 -28.78
C THR A 354 24.06 11.45 -29.89
N GLY A 355 22.88 11.30 -30.47
CA GLY A 355 22.42 12.06 -31.65
C GLY A 355 23.11 11.68 -32.97
N SER A 356 24.07 10.74 -32.96
CA SER A 356 24.89 10.37 -34.11
C SER A 356 24.93 8.86 -34.33
N SER A 357 25.12 8.41 -35.57
CA SER A 357 25.35 6.97 -35.84
C SER A 357 26.70 6.52 -35.28
N PHE A 358 26.79 5.25 -34.86
CA PHE A 358 28.03 4.64 -34.37
C PHE A 358 29.24 4.91 -35.28
N SER A 359 29.14 4.61 -36.58
CA SER A 359 30.25 4.78 -37.54
C SER A 359 30.70 6.23 -37.66
N TYR A 360 29.75 7.18 -37.66
CA TYR A 360 30.07 8.61 -37.65
C TYR A 360 30.80 9.03 -36.38
N TYR A 361 30.38 8.52 -35.22
CA TYR A 361 31.01 8.82 -33.94
C TYR A 361 32.46 8.32 -33.89
N VAL A 362 32.72 7.08 -34.31
CA VAL A 362 34.08 6.54 -34.43
C VAL A 362 34.93 7.37 -35.40
N THR A 363 34.37 7.74 -36.56
CA THR A 363 35.05 8.57 -37.55
C THR A 363 35.41 9.93 -36.96
N ASP A 364 34.45 10.62 -36.32
CA ASP A 364 34.67 11.93 -35.72
C ASP A 364 35.74 11.87 -34.63
N ARG A 365 35.71 10.83 -33.79
CA ARG A 365 36.76 10.59 -32.79
C ARG A 365 38.13 10.45 -33.48
N ARG A 366 38.26 9.59 -34.50
CA ARG A 366 39.52 9.43 -35.26
C ARG A 366 39.99 10.76 -35.85
N MET A 367 39.09 11.55 -36.41
CA MET A 367 39.42 12.85 -37.00
C MET A 367 39.88 13.88 -35.97
N LYS A 368 39.27 13.92 -34.78
CA LYS A 368 39.73 14.77 -33.67
C LYS A 368 41.17 14.45 -33.27
N LYS A 369 41.51 13.16 -33.15
CA LYS A 369 42.88 12.73 -32.86
C LYS A 369 43.84 12.97 -34.02
N ALA A 370 43.40 12.77 -35.25
CA ALA A 370 44.18 13.12 -36.43
C ALA A 370 44.56 14.61 -36.43
N LYS A 371 43.60 15.51 -36.17
CA LYS A 371 43.86 16.95 -36.06
C LYS A 371 44.91 17.26 -35.01
N HIS A 372 44.84 16.62 -33.84
CA HIS A 372 45.82 16.79 -32.78
C HIS A 372 47.20 16.23 -33.17
N LEU A 373 47.28 15.04 -33.75
CA LEU A 373 48.56 14.46 -34.22
C LEU A 373 49.18 15.26 -35.37
N LEU A 374 48.37 15.96 -36.18
CA LEU A 374 48.86 16.85 -37.24
C LEU A 374 49.55 18.10 -36.71
N GLU A 375 49.44 18.41 -35.41
CA GLU A 375 50.20 19.48 -34.74
C GLU A 375 51.66 19.07 -34.49
N ASP A 376 51.95 17.75 -34.43
CA ASP A 376 53.32 17.23 -34.40
C ASP A 376 53.87 17.07 -35.82
N PHE A 377 54.85 17.89 -36.15
CA PHE A 377 55.46 17.91 -37.48
C PHE A 377 56.44 16.77 -37.72
N ASN A 378 56.82 16.03 -36.68
CA ASN A 378 57.71 14.88 -36.80
C ASN A 378 56.97 13.62 -37.30
N MET A 379 55.64 13.58 -37.16
CA MET A 379 54.83 12.48 -37.69
C MET A 379 54.45 12.73 -39.15
N THR A 380 54.66 11.75 -40.01
CA THR A 380 54.17 11.74 -41.38
C THR A 380 52.66 11.50 -41.44
N VAL A 381 52.02 11.92 -42.53
CA VAL A 381 50.58 11.66 -42.76
C VAL A 381 50.27 10.15 -42.79
N TYR A 382 51.25 9.34 -43.21
CA TYR A 382 51.15 7.88 -43.18
C TYR A 382 51.13 7.34 -41.75
N GLU A 383 52.08 7.73 -40.90
CA GLU A 383 52.15 7.29 -39.49
C GLU A 383 50.91 7.73 -38.70
N ILE A 384 50.38 8.93 -38.98
CA ILE A 384 49.12 9.38 -38.37
C ILE A 384 47.95 8.50 -38.78
N ALA A 385 47.87 8.11 -40.06
CA ALA A 385 46.80 7.24 -40.55
C ALA A 385 46.82 5.87 -39.85
N GLU A 386 47.99 5.25 -39.70
CA GLU A 386 48.13 3.99 -38.96
C GLU A 386 47.76 4.16 -37.48
N THR A 387 48.23 5.24 -36.84
CA THR A 387 48.00 5.50 -35.40
C THR A 387 46.52 5.67 -35.04
N ILE A 388 45.66 6.03 -35.99
CA ILE A 388 44.22 6.23 -35.78
C ILE A 388 43.35 5.16 -36.47
N GLY A 389 43.95 4.06 -36.93
CA GLY A 389 43.22 2.88 -37.43
C GLY A 389 42.83 2.92 -38.90
N TYR A 390 43.61 3.58 -39.75
CA TYR A 390 43.48 3.48 -41.21
C TYR A 390 44.70 2.80 -41.83
N SER A 391 44.47 1.71 -42.55
CA SER A 391 45.51 0.94 -43.25
C SER A 391 46.03 1.62 -44.53
N SER A 392 45.36 2.66 -45.02
CA SER A 392 45.75 3.42 -46.22
C SER A 392 45.73 4.92 -45.96
N SER A 393 46.88 5.57 -46.14
CA SER A 393 47.03 7.02 -46.02
C SER A 393 46.23 7.79 -47.09
N GLN A 394 46.01 7.19 -48.27
CA GLN A 394 45.17 7.77 -49.32
C GLN A 394 43.69 7.75 -48.91
N TYR A 395 43.20 6.64 -48.35
CA TYR A 395 41.83 6.54 -47.85
C TYR A 395 41.60 7.50 -46.69
N PHE A 396 42.51 7.51 -45.71
CA PHE A 396 42.50 8.48 -44.61
C PHE A 396 42.42 9.92 -45.14
N SER A 397 43.26 10.30 -46.10
CA SER A 397 43.28 11.67 -46.64
C SER A 397 41.95 12.07 -47.28
N ARG A 398 41.25 11.12 -47.93
CA ARG A 398 39.91 11.32 -48.49
C ARG A 398 38.86 11.50 -47.39
N VAL A 399 38.86 10.64 -46.38
CA VAL A 399 37.93 10.72 -45.24
C VAL A 399 38.15 12.02 -44.46
N PHE A 400 39.40 12.38 -44.17
CA PHE A 400 39.76 13.62 -43.50
C PHE A 400 39.31 14.85 -44.30
N LYS A 401 39.54 14.88 -45.61
CA LYS A 401 39.05 15.97 -46.47
C LYS A 401 37.53 16.08 -46.44
N ASN A 402 36.82 14.95 -46.47
CA ASN A 402 35.36 14.95 -46.40
C ASN A 402 34.83 15.44 -45.04
N HIS A 403 35.51 15.08 -43.94
CA HIS A 403 35.09 15.43 -42.57
C HIS A 403 35.50 16.85 -42.15
N VAL A 404 36.67 17.32 -42.61
CA VAL A 404 37.31 18.57 -42.17
C VAL A 404 37.25 19.67 -43.24
N GLY A 405 36.98 19.31 -44.50
CA GLY A 405 36.91 20.24 -45.64
C GLY A 405 38.23 20.45 -46.39
N MET A 406 39.35 19.97 -45.86
CA MET A 406 40.68 20.12 -46.47
C MET A 406 41.55 18.87 -46.23
N THR A 407 42.56 18.64 -47.08
CA THR A 407 43.46 17.48 -46.94
C THR A 407 44.32 17.58 -45.67
N PRO A 408 44.78 16.46 -45.08
CA PRO A 408 45.66 16.49 -43.90
C PRO A 408 46.89 17.40 -44.05
N SER A 409 47.57 17.35 -45.21
CA SER A 409 48.73 18.21 -45.48
C SER A 409 48.37 19.69 -45.56
N ALA A 410 47.25 20.03 -46.21
CA ALA A 410 46.75 21.40 -46.24
C ALA A 410 46.35 21.91 -44.84
N TYR A 411 45.71 21.06 -44.03
CA TYR A 411 45.39 21.37 -42.63
C TYR A 411 46.67 21.65 -41.83
N ARG A 412 47.67 20.77 -41.92
CA ARG A 412 48.98 20.96 -41.27
C ARG A 412 49.65 22.28 -41.70
N ASN A 413 49.63 22.60 -42.99
CA ASN A 413 50.20 23.86 -43.50
C ASN A 413 49.43 25.08 -42.97
N SER A 414 48.10 24.99 -42.81
CA SER A 414 47.29 26.09 -42.25
C SER A 414 47.60 26.39 -40.78
N LEU A 415 48.01 25.38 -40.00
CA LEU A 415 48.48 25.56 -38.62
C LEU A 415 49.78 26.39 -38.56
N HIS A 416 50.60 26.32 -39.61
CA HIS A 416 51.82 27.13 -39.74
C HIS A 416 51.51 28.57 -40.14
N SER A 417 50.51 28.81 -41.00
CA SER A 417 50.11 30.15 -41.45
C SER A 417 49.40 31.00 -40.38
N THR A 418 48.96 30.39 -39.28
CA THR A 418 48.23 31.06 -38.19
C THR A 418 49.13 31.34 -36.97
N LYS A 419 50.36 30.81 -36.94
CA LYS A 419 51.32 30.94 -35.82
C LYS A 419 52.39 32.01 -36.03
N TYR A 420 52.29 32.83 -37.07
CA TYR A 420 53.21 33.93 -37.38
C TYR A 420 52.49 35.23 -37.65
#